data_AF-A0A0P9M545-F1
#
_entry.id   AF-A0A0P9M545-F1
#
_cell.length_a   1.000
_cell.length_b   1.000
_cell.length_c   1.000
_cell.angle_alpha   90.00
_cell.angle_beta   90.00
_cell.angle_gamma   90.00
#
_symmetry.space_group_name_H-M   'P 1'
#
loop_
_entity.id
_entity.type
_entity.pdbx_description
1 polymer ?
#
loop_
_entity_poly.entity_id
_entity_poly.type
_entity_poly.pdbx_seq_one_letter_code
_entity_poly.pdbx_strand_id
1 'polypeptide(L)'
;MSRDRNLNGMILSAVGAVIGTVGCLWFYGYLHFAKPEDALLLGEFTLLKTVPGEDYKVAATPAAEVAQCVDGVLVLFDTSRKGLSGVLIDDRRQAVRCLGQQTPRQ
;
A
#
# COMPACT_ATOMS: atom_id res chain seq x y z
N MET A 1 -38.19 -0.30 42.01
CA MET A 1 -37.24 0.66 41.41
C MET A 1 -37.33 0.51 39.89
N SER A 2 -38.11 1.38 39.23
CA SER A 2 -38.54 1.23 37.83
C SER A 2 -37.34 1.20 36.87
N ARG A 3 -37.20 0.09 36.14
CA ARG A 3 -36.14 -0.20 35.16
C ARG A 3 -36.62 0.09 33.72
N ASP A 4 -37.58 1.00 33.57
CA ASP A 4 -38.07 1.50 32.27
C ASP A 4 -37.56 2.92 31.97
N ARG A 5 -36.59 3.41 32.75
CA ARG A 5 -36.03 4.75 32.56
C ARG A 5 -35.03 4.74 31.41
N ASN A 6 -35.53 5.08 30.22
CA ASN A 6 -34.78 5.64 29.11
C ASN A 6 -33.60 4.79 28.62
N LEU A 7 -33.81 3.48 28.42
CA LEU A 7 -32.85 2.62 27.70
C LEU A 7 -32.44 3.26 26.36
N ASN A 8 -33.41 3.81 25.62
CA ASN A 8 -33.13 4.56 24.40
C ASN A 8 -32.23 5.78 24.65
N GLY A 9 -32.43 6.53 25.74
CA GLY A 9 -31.58 7.67 26.09
C GLY A 9 -30.15 7.25 26.47
N MET A 10 -30.00 6.14 27.20
CA MET A 10 -28.68 5.59 27.53
C MET A 10 -27.94 5.14 26.26
N ILE A 11 -28.62 4.45 25.35
CA ILE A 11 -28.04 4.04 24.05
C ILE A 11 -27.62 5.26 23.23
N LEU A 12 -28.47 6.28 23.14
CA LEU A 12 -28.19 7.49 22.37
C LEU A 12 -27.01 8.27 22.96
N SER A 13 -26.90 8.34 24.28
CA SER A 13 -25.75 8.95 24.96
C SER A 13 -24.44 8.20 24.71
N ALA A 14 -24.49 6.86 24.71
CA ALA A 14 -23.32 6.03 24.43
C ALA A 14 -22.85 6.18 22.98
N VAL A 15 -23.78 6.13 22.02
CA VAL A 15 -23.48 6.35 20.60
C VAL A 15 -22.95 7.76 20.36
N GLY A 16 -23.56 8.77 20.98
CA GLY A 16 -23.11 10.15 20.91
C GLY A 16 -21.69 10.35 21.44
N ALA A 17 -21.34 9.70 22.56
CA ALA A 17 -19.99 9.75 23.11
C ALA A 17 -18.95 9.12 22.16
N VAL A 18 -19.29 7.99 21.53
CA VAL A 18 -18.41 7.33 20.54
C VAL A 18 -18.21 8.23 19.32
N ILE A 19 -19.30 8.73 18.72
CA ILE A 19 -19.23 9.61 17.54
C ILE A 19 -18.49 10.90 17.87
N GLY A 20 -18.74 11.51 19.02
CA GLY A 20 -18.05 12.72 19.46
C GLY A 20 -16.55 12.49 19.63
N THR A 21 -16.15 11.36 20.21
CA THR A 21 -14.72 11.01 20.38
C THR A 21 -14.04 10.78 19.04
N VAL A 22 -14.64 9.98 18.15
CA VAL A 22 -14.11 9.72 16.80
C VAL A 22 -14.05 11.02 15.98
N GLY A 23 -15.08 11.87 16.09
CA GLY A 23 -15.14 13.18 15.45
C GLY A 23 -14.07 14.14 15.95
N CYS A 24 -13.80 14.17 17.27
CA CYS A 24 -12.68 14.94 17.81
C CYS A 24 -11.35 14.44 17.27
N LEU A 25 -11.11 13.12 17.27
CA LEU A 25 -9.90 12.54 16.72
C LEU A 25 -9.74 12.85 15.22
N TRP A 26 -10.84 12.91 14.47
CA TRP A 26 -10.84 13.32 13.06
C TRP A 26 -10.53 14.81 12.89
N PHE A 27 -11.16 15.69 13.67
CA PHE A 27 -10.93 17.13 13.61
C PHE A 27 -9.49 17.52 13.99
N TYR A 28 -8.90 16.86 14.98
CA TYR A 28 -7.49 17.05 15.36
C TYR A 28 -6.51 16.34 14.42
N GLY A 29 -6.98 15.61 13.41
CA GLY A 29 -6.14 14.93 12.43
C GLY A 29 -5.47 13.65 12.92
N TYR A 30 -5.81 13.15 14.13
CA TYR A 30 -5.32 11.85 14.62
C TYR A 30 -5.96 10.66 13.91
N LEU A 31 -7.14 10.85 13.33
CA LEU A 31 -7.81 9.84 12.52
C LEU A 31 -7.33 9.91 11.06
N HIS A 32 -6.12 9.41 10.80
CA HIS A 32 -5.66 9.15 9.44
C HIS A 32 -6.26 7.83 8.97
N PHE A 33 -7.24 7.90 8.07
CA PHE A 33 -7.58 6.74 7.25
C PHE A 33 -6.35 6.42 6.41
N ALA A 34 -5.66 5.33 6.73
CA ALA A 34 -4.58 4.83 5.89
C ALA A 34 -5.16 4.63 4.50
N LYS A 35 -4.88 5.56 3.60
CA LYS A 35 -5.28 5.40 2.21
C LYS A 35 -4.46 4.23 1.66
N PRO A 36 -5.02 3.38 0.79
CA PRO A 36 -4.28 2.27 0.20
C PRO A 36 -3.05 2.73 -0.61
N GLU A 37 -2.96 4.03 -0.92
CA GLU A 37 -1.81 4.70 -1.57
C GLU A 37 -0.61 4.96 -0.64
N ASP A 38 -0.76 4.85 0.69
CA ASP A 38 0.33 4.99 1.68
C ASP A 38 0.79 3.64 2.27
N ALA A 39 0.21 2.53 1.80
CA ALA A 39 0.77 1.23 2.10
C ALA A 39 2.06 1.09 1.29
N LEU A 40 3.19 0.92 1.99
CA LEU A 40 4.54 0.60 1.51
C LEU A 40 4.63 -0.56 0.49
N LEU A 41 3.51 -1.20 0.16
CA LEU A 41 3.31 -2.13 -0.93
C LEU A 41 2.66 -1.38 -2.11
N LEU A 42 3.49 -0.79 -2.97
CA LEU A 42 3.06 -0.18 -4.23
C LEU A 42 2.42 -1.19 -5.20
N GLY A 43 2.64 -2.49 -4.97
CA GLY A 43 2.08 -3.62 -5.72
C GLY A 43 2.82 -4.92 -5.34
N GLU A 44 2.15 -6.06 -5.48
CA GLU A 44 2.76 -7.39 -5.36
C GLU A 44 3.02 -7.93 -6.76
N PHE A 45 4.30 -8.17 -7.10
CA PHE A 45 4.71 -8.62 -8.43
C PHE A 45 5.07 -10.10 -8.39
N THR A 46 4.36 -10.91 -9.18
CA THR A 46 4.66 -12.35 -9.31
C THR A 46 5.70 -12.58 -10.39
N LEU A 47 6.84 -13.17 -10.01
CA LEU A 47 7.86 -13.61 -10.96
C LEU A 47 7.48 -14.97 -11.55
N LEU A 48 7.18 -15.02 -12.85
CA LEU A 48 6.93 -16.27 -13.56
C LEU A 48 8.26 -16.87 -14.06
N LYS A 49 8.50 -18.14 -13.73
CA LYS A 49 9.65 -18.88 -14.26
C LYS A 49 9.46 -19.10 -15.76
N THR A 50 10.37 -18.57 -16.57
CA THR A 50 10.44 -18.90 -17.99
C THR A 50 10.94 -20.35 -18.14
N VAL A 51 10.03 -21.28 -18.41
CA VAL A 51 10.40 -22.67 -18.78
C VAL A 51 10.58 -22.72 -20.30
N PRO A 52 11.75 -23.13 -20.82
CA PRO A 52 11.96 -23.22 -22.25
C PRO A 52 11.03 -24.26 -22.86
N GLY A 53 10.13 -23.83 -23.76
CA GLY A 53 9.16 -24.69 -24.45
C GLY A 53 7.70 -24.55 -23.98
N GLU A 54 7.40 -23.71 -22.99
CA GLU A 54 6.03 -23.34 -22.63
C GLU A 54 5.76 -21.88 -22.99
N ASP A 55 4.67 -21.61 -23.70
CA ASP A 55 4.22 -20.25 -24.00
C ASP A 55 3.80 -19.55 -22.70
N TYR A 56 4.60 -18.59 -22.26
CA TYR A 56 4.27 -17.76 -21.12
C TYR A 56 3.05 -16.89 -21.48
N LYS A 57 1.90 -17.17 -20.85
CA LYS A 57 0.66 -16.42 -21.06
C LYS A 57 0.70 -15.09 -20.34
N VAL A 58 1.43 -14.13 -20.90
CA VAL A 58 1.34 -12.72 -20.50
C VAL A 58 0.20 -12.06 -21.26
N ALA A 59 -0.51 -11.14 -20.58
CA ALA A 59 -1.51 -10.33 -21.25
C ALA A 59 -0.84 -9.48 -22.34
N ALA A 60 -1.51 -9.31 -23.48
CA ALA A 60 -1.03 -8.45 -24.57
C ALA A 60 -1.01 -6.96 -24.15
N THR A 61 -1.73 -6.59 -23.10
CA THR A 61 -1.74 -5.25 -22.52
C THR A 61 -0.51 -5.04 -21.64
N PRO A 62 0.34 -4.04 -21.92
CA PRO A 62 1.48 -3.73 -21.09
C PRO A 62 1.04 -3.22 -19.70
N ALA A 63 1.86 -3.47 -18.69
CA ALA A 63 1.69 -2.89 -17.36
C ALA A 63 1.89 -1.38 -17.39
N ALA A 64 1.25 -0.65 -16.47
CA ALA A 64 1.40 0.81 -16.37
C ALA A 64 2.72 1.21 -15.70
N GLU A 65 3.37 0.29 -14.97
CA GLU A 65 4.66 0.49 -14.35
C GLU A 65 5.82 0.24 -15.32
N VAL A 66 6.82 1.14 -15.28
CA VAL A 66 8.07 1.00 -16.03
C VAL A 66 9.22 0.81 -15.06
N ALA A 67 10.04 -0.21 -15.29
CA ALA A 67 11.22 -0.49 -14.47
C ALA A 67 12.47 0.23 -15.00
N GLN A 68 13.20 0.89 -14.12
CA GLN A 68 14.48 1.54 -14.41
C GLN A 68 15.49 1.24 -13.30
N CYS A 69 16.75 1.03 -13.68
CA CYS A 69 17.85 0.86 -12.74
C CYS A 69 18.41 2.22 -12.33
N VAL A 70 18.22 2.58 -11.07
CA VAL A 70 18.76 3.83 -10.49
C VAL A 70 19.65 3.43 -9.32
N ASP A 71 20.88 3.94 -9.29
CA ASP A 71 21.86 3.67 -8.23
C ASP A 71 22.10 2.16 -7.93
N GLY A 72 21.93 1.29 -8.93
CA GLY A 72 22.16 -0.16 -8.80
C GLY A 72 20.99 -0.97 -8.24
N VAL A 73 19.85 -0.34 -7.98
CA VAL A 73 18.59 -1.00 -7.56
C VAL A 73 17.49 -0.78 -8.59
N LEU A 74 16.60 -1.76 -8.72
CA LEU A 74 15.47 -1.70 -9.64
C LEU A 74 14.32 -0.89 -9.04
N VAL A 75 13.98 0.22 -9.68
CA VAL A 75 12.89 1.11 -9.30
C VAL A 75 11.77 1.01 -10.34
N LEU A 76 10.53 0.88 -9.87
CA LEU A 76 9.33 0.90 -10.71
C LEU A 76 8.66 2.27 -10.60
N PHE A 77 8.39 2.87 -11.75
CA PHE A 77 7.69 4.14 -11.89
C PHE A 77 6.29 3.90 -12.46
N ASP A 78 5.25 4.37 -11.77
CA ASP A 78 3.88 4.35 -12.29
C ASP A 78 3.72 5.48 -13.33
N THR A 79 3.47 5.14 -14.60
CA THR A 79 3.28 6.12 -15.68
C THR A 79 1.88 6.76 -15.66
N SER A 80 0.92 6.13 -14.99
CA SER A 80 -0.45 6.61 -14.84
C SER A 80 -0.55 7.66 -13.72
N ARG A 81 0.25 7.51 -12.66
CA ARG A 81 0.24 8.42 -11.50
C ARG A 81 1.62 9.00 -11.23
N LYS A 82 1.79 10.28 -11.60
CA LYS A 82 3.02 11.05 -11.36
C LYS A 82 3.36 11.08 -9.86
N GLY A 83 4.49 10.48 -9.49
CA GLY A 83 5.07 10.58 -8.13
C GLY A 83 5.05 9.29 -7.31
N LEU A 84 4.44 8.21 -7.80
CA LEU A 84 4.53 6.89 -7.16
C LEU A 84 5.76 6.15 -7.75
N SER A 85 6.79 6.01 -6.93
CA SER A 85 8.03 5.31 -7.27
C SER A 85 8.34 4.31 -6.17
N GLY A 86 8.54 3.05 -6.54
CA GLY A 86 8.76 1.95 -5.61
C GLY A 86 10.04 1.20 -5.93
N VAL A 87 10.78 0.76 -4.91
CA VAL A 87 11.92 -0.15 -5.09
C VAL A 87 11.39 -1.58 -5.10
N LEU A 88 11.78 -2.38 -6.10
CA LEU A 88 11.41 -3.79 -6.12
C LEU A 88 12.17 -4.54 -5.02
N ILE A 89 11.43 -5.19 -4.12
CA ILE A 89 11.98 -6.03 -3.06
C ILE A 89 11.58 -7.49 -3.25
N ASP A 90 12.41 -8.41 -2.77
CA ASP A 90 12.05 -9.83 -2.67
C ASP A 90 11.21 -10.14 -1.41
N ASP A 91 10.81 -11.40 -1.24
CA ASP A 91 10.05 -11.88 -0.08
C ASP A 91 10.76 -11.63 1.27
N ARG A 92 12.08 -11.42 1.24
CA ARG A 92 12.93 -11.14 2.41
C ARG A 92 13.17 -9.64 2.60
N ARG A 93 12.45 -8.78 1.88
CA ARG A 93 12.61 -7.31 1.88
C ARG A 93 14.00 -6.85 1.39
N GLN A 94 14.64 -7.61 0.52
CA GLN A 94 15.91 -7.26 -0.10
C GLN A 94 15.66 -6.59 -1.45
N ALA A 95 16.27 -5.43 -1.67
CA ALA A 95 16.13 -4.73 -2.94
C ALA A 95 16.78 -5.52 -4.09
N VAL A 96 16.03 -5.70 -5.18
CA VAL A 96 16.53 -6.38 -6.39
C VAL A 96 17.55 -5.48 -7.06
N ARG A 97 18.77 -6.00 -7.23
CA ARG A 97 19.90 -5.26 -7.80
C ARG A 97 20.02 -5.48 -9.29
N CYS A 98 20.46 -4.44 -9.98
CA CYS A 98 20.72 -4.50 -11.41
C CYS A 98 22.11 -5.07 -11.70
N LEU A 99 22.17 -6.02 -12.63
CA LEU A 99 23.43 -6.59 -13.12
C LEU A 99 24.23 -5.50 -13.85
N GLY A 100 25.44 -5.21 -13.37
CA GLY A 100 26.38 -4.30 -14.04
C GLY A 100 26.49 -2.88 -13.45
N GLN A 101 25.62 -2.48 -12.52
CA GLN A 101 25.78 -1.23 -11.76
C GLN A 101 26.28 -1.55 -10.35
N GLN A 102 27.56 -1.31 -10.11
CA GLN A 102 28.15 -1.37 -8.78
C GLN A 102 27.54 -0.23 -7.93
N THR A 103 26.74 -0.57 -6.93
CA THR A 103 26.34 0.40 -5.89
C THR A 103 27.60 0.97 -5.24
N PRO A 104 27.71 2.29 -5.02
CA PRO A 104 28.79 2.81 -4.18
C PRO A 104 28.71 2.13 -2.81
N ARG A 105 29.78 1.43 -2.43
CA ARG A 105 29.93 0.90 -1.07
C ARG A 105 30.06 2.10 -0.15
N GLN A 106 29.02 2.40 0.62
CA GLN A 106 29.15 3.18 1.84
C GLN A 106 29.66 2.29 2.97
#